data_AF-A0A4Y7LS58-F1
#
_entry.id   AF-A0A4Y7LS58-F1
#
_cell.length_a   1.000
_cell.length_b   1.000
_cell.length_c   1.000
_cell.angle_alpha   90.00
_cell.angle_beta   90.00
_cell.angle_gamma   90.00
#
_symmetry.space_group_name_H-M   'P 1'
#
loop_
_entity.id
_entity.type
_entity.pdbx_description
1 polymer ?
#
loop_
_entity_poly.entity_id
_entity_poly.type
_entity_poly.pdbx_seq_one_letter_code
_entity_poly.pdbx_strand_id
1 'polypeptide(L)'
;MVPKARPAAPLKMKMMKTKDLLQSALTSNQFLTQMTEILDRPAEEFVNDNVIEELWAIKAFEHAEIYFNLLSSIDPKILRLTKFDDVIYKNFREQFPDLKVGLLREEELKSAQAKENWRPFCENYKLDVEDYNYGTLFRLDSSKEYSESNSVVVPRVQFLALELARNREGFNDSIRENFKPKKLKTRS
;
A
#
# COMPACT_ATOMS: atom_id res chain seq x y z
N MET A 1 -5.40 -28.57 -14.01
CA MET A 1 -6.42 -27.98 -13.11
C MET A 1 -5.85 -26.69 -12.56
N VAL A 2 -6.42 -25.55 -12.94
CA VAL A 2 -5.99 -24.23 -12.42
C VAL A 2 -6.45 -24.14 -10.96
N PRO A 3 -5.59 -23.83 -9.98
CA PRO A 3 -6.06 -23.64 -8.62
C PRO A 3 -7.01 -22.45 -8.58
N LYS A 4 -8.26 -22.69 -8.18
CA LYS A 4 -9.24 -21.65 -7.90
C LYS A 4 -8.68 -20.74 -6.82
N ALA A 5 -8.59 -19.45 -7.09
CA ALA A 5 -8.33 -18.44 -6.07
C ALA A 5 -9.36 -18.61 -4.95
N ARG A 6 -8.88 -18.79 -3.71
CA ARG A 6 -9.74 -18.86 -2.53
C ARG A 6 -10.29 -17.46 -2.23
N PRO A 7 -11.58 -17.31 -1.90
CA PRO A 7 -12.15 -16.01 -1.61
C PRO A 7 -11.59 -15.48 -0.29
N ALA A 8 -10.87 -14.37 -0.33
CA ALA A 8 -10.49 -13.62 0.87
C ALA A 8 -11.75 -13.07 1.55
N ALA A 9 -11.98 -13.49 2.79
CA ALA A 9 -13.07 -12.98 3.62
C ALA A 9 -12.85 -11.48 3.94
N PRO A 10 -13.88 -10.63 3.87
CA PRO A 10 -13.74 -9.22 4.19
C PRO A 10 -13.69 -9.05 5.72
N LEU A 11 -12.48 -9.08 6.29
CA LEU A 11 -12.26 -8.62 7.65
C LEU A 11 -12.67 -7.15 7.72
N LYS A 12 -13.62 -6.83 8.60
CA LYS A 12 -13.98 -5.45 8.93
C LYS A 12 -12.77 -4.79 9.61
N MET A 13 -11.86 -4.23 8.82
CA MET A 13 -10.73 -3.42 9.26
C MET A 13 -11.24 -2.26 10.11
N LYS A 14 -10.97 -2.31 11.41
CA LYS A 14 -10.83 -1.08 12.19
C LYS A 14 -9.46 -0.54 11.79
N MET A 15 -9.42 0.49 10.92
CA MET A 15 -8.16 1.07 10.46
C MET A 15 -7.33 1.49 11.68
N MET A 16 -6.23 0.78 11.94
CA MET A 16 -5.25 1.15 12.95
C MET A 16 -4.68 2.54 12.61
N LYS A 17 -4.44 3.38 13.60
CA LYS A 17 -3.95 4.74 13.34
C LYS A 17 -2.52 4.67 12.83
N THR A 18 -2.14 5.57 11.93
CA THR A 18 -0.83 5.61 11.25
C THR A 18 0.36 5.61 12.20
N LYS A 19 0.21 6.23 13.37
CA LYS A 19 1.23 6.25 14.43
C LYS A 19 1.51 4.87 15.02
N ASP A 20 0.46 4.07 15.22
CA ASP A 20 0.56 2.76 15.86
C ASP A 20 1.27 1.76 14.92
N LEU A 21 1.05 1.86 13.59
CA LEU A 21 1.76 1.04 12.60
C LEU A 21 3.27 1.27 12.58
N LEU A 22 3.72 2.53 12.57
CA LEU A 22 5.15 2.83 12.47
C LEU A 22 5.91 2.46 13.74
N GLN A 23 5.28 2.61 14.91
CA GLN A 23 5.88 2.22 16.18
C GLN A 23 6.06 0.70 16.29
N SER A 24 5.07 -0.08 15.86
CA SER A 24 5.14 -1.55 15.86
C SER A 24 6.20 -2.09 14.89
N ALA A 25 6.35 -1.49 13.70
CA ALA A 25 7.33 -1.92 12.70
C ALA A 25 8.80 -1.74 13.15
N LEU A 26 9.08 -0.76 14.02
CA LEU A 26 10.43 -0.48 14.50
C LEU A 26 10.96 -1.47 15.55
N THR A 27 10.09 -2.32 16.12
CA THR A 27 10.41 -3.07 17.35
C THR A 27 10.88 -4.52 17.13
N SER A 28 10.79 -5.09 15.92
CA SER A 28 10.94 -6.56 15.76
C SER A 28 11.90 -6.99 14.65
N ASN A 29 13.15 -7.28 15.01
CA ASN A 29 14.12 -7.99 14.15
C ASN A 29 14.40 -9.39 14.75
N GLN A 30 13.51 -10.38 14.50
CA GLN A 30 13.80 -11.84 14.47
C GLN A 30 12.58 -12.79 14.34
N PHE A 31 11.34 -12.30 14.13
CA PHE A 31 10.11 -13.12 14.25
C PHE A 31 9.38 -13.52 12.94
N LEU A 32 9.85 -13.10 11.76
CA LEU A 32 9.00 -13.01 10.55
C LEU A 32 8.73 -14.31 9.77
N THR A 33 9.59 -15.33 9.86
CA THR A 33 9.47 -16.52 9.00
C THR A 33 8.31 -17.44 9.40
N GLN A 34 8.05 -17.63 10.70
CA GLN A 34 6.93 -18.44 11.19
C GLN A 34 5.57 -17.72 11.10
N MET A 35 5.58 -16.39 10.98
CA MET A 35 4.37 -15.57 11.05
C MET A 35 3.73 -15.30 9.68
N THR A 36 4.42 -15.57 8.58
CA THR A 36 3.82 -15.43 7.23
C THR A 36 2.71 -16.48 7.02
N GLU A 37 2.87 -17.69 7.55
CA GLU A 37 1.83 -18.73 7.55
C GLU A 37 0.59 -18.37 8.38
N ILE A 38 0.71 -17.44 9.34
CA ILE A 38 -0.40 -17.01 10.19
C ILE A 38 -1.34 -16.09 9.39
N LEU A 39 -0.80 -15.27 8.49
CA LEU A 39 -1.59 -14.32 7.69
C LEU A 39 -2.41 -14.99 6.60
N ASP A 40 -2.03 -16.19 6.17
CA ASP A 40 -2.72 -16.97 5.14
C ASP A 40 -3.91 -17.79 5.69
N ARG A 41 -4.13 -17.76 7.02
CA ARG A 41 -5.23 -18.49 7.68
C ARG A 41 -6.56 -17.71 7.59
N PRO A 42 -7.70 -18.42 7.61
CA PRO A 42 -9.01 -17.78 7.47
C PRO A 42 -9.28 -16.77 8.60
N ALA A 43 -9.80 -15.63 8.18
CA ALA A 43 -10.16 -14.46 9.00
C ALA A 43 -11.00 -14.81 10.25
N GLU A 44 -11.84 -15.85 10.15
CA GLU A 44 -12.72 -16.29 11.22
C GLU A 44 -11.98 -16.90 12.43
N GLU A 45 -10.70 -17.28 12.26
CA GLU A 45 -9.87 -17.83 13.35
C GLU A 45 -9.21 -16.76 14.22
N PHE A 46 -9.31 -15.49 13.85
CA PHE A 46 -8.57 -14.41 14.48
C PHE A 46 -9.46 -13.39 15.16
N VAL A 47 -9.66 -13.61 16.46
CA VAL A 47 -10.33 -12.64 17.34
C VAL A 47 -9.31 -11.60 17.78
N ASN A 48 -9.20 -10.51 17.02
CA ASN A 48 -8.57 -9.25 17.41
C ASN A 48 -7.26 -9.39 18.23
N ASP A 49 -6.29 -10.11 17.66
CA ASP A 49 -4.96 -10.29 18.25
C ASP A 49 -4.05 -9.12 17.90
N ASN A 50 -3.51 -8.42 18.92
CA ASN A 50 -2.48 -7.38 18.75
C ASN A 50 -1.31 -7.86 17.87
N VAL A 51 -1.02 -9.17 17.89
CA VAL A 51 0.01 -9.82 17.06
C VAL A 51 -0.27 -9.67 15.56
N ILE A 52 -1.53 -9.72 15.14
CA ILE A 52 -1.90 -9.58 13.71
C ILE A 52 -1.75 -8.13 13.27
N GLU A 53 -2.16 -7.19 14.13
CA GLU A 53 -1.96 -5.77 13.86
C GLU A 53 -0.48 -5.41 13.74
N GLU A 54 0.37 -5.97 14.61
CA GLU A 54 1.83 -5.85 14.52
C GLU A 54 2.38 -6.47 13.23
N LEU A 55 1.89 -7.64 12.82
CA LEU A 55 2.32 -8.29 11.58
C LEU A 55 1.94 -7.51 10.33
N TRP A 56 0.72 -6.98 10.28
CA TRP A 56 0.28 -6.10 9.21
C TRP A 56 1.11 -4.83 9.16
N ALA A 57 1.49 -4.29 10.32
CA ALA A 57 2.36 -3.13 10.40
C ALA A 57 3.75 -3.40 9.82
N ILE A 58 4.35 -4.55 10.18
CA ILE A 58 5.65 -4.95 9.63
C ILE A 58 5.55 -5.16 8.11
N LYS A 59 4.53 -5.88 7.63
CA LYS A 59 4.32 -6.11 6.18
C LYS A 59 4.12 -4.81 5.40
N ALA A 60 3.33 -3.86 5.93
CA ALA A 60 3.11 -2.57 5.30
C ALA A 60 4.40 -1.73 5.24
N PHE A 61 5.24 -1.81 6.27
CA PHE A 61 6.53 -1.15 6.32
C PHE A 61 7.55 -1.79 5.34
N GLU A 62 7.65 -3.12 5.33
CA GLU A 62 8.48 -3.86 4.36
C GLU A 62 8.10 -3.48 2.92
N HIS A 63 6.80 -3.45 2.61
CA HIS A 63 6.32 -3.02 1.31
C HIS A 63 6.74 -1.59 0.98
N ALA A 64 6.62 -0.66 1.93
CA ALA A 64 7.03 0.73 1.76
C ALA A 64 8.54 0.86 1.47
N GLU A 65 9.38 0.13 2.21
CA GLU A 65 10.83 0.14 2.00
C GLU A 65 11.22 -0.45 0.63
N ILE A 66 10.64 -1.58 0.26
CA ILE A 66 10.90 -2.22 -1.03
C ILE A 66 10.47 -1.28 -2.16
N TYR A 67 9.27 -0.72 -2.07
CA TYR A 67 8.75 0.19 -3.09
C TYR A 67 9.58 1.47 -3.21
N PHE A 68 9.96 2.09 -2.09
CA PHE A 68 10.81 3.28 -2.11
C PHE A 68 12.20 3.00 -2.68
N ASN A 69 12.79 1.84 -2.36
CA ASN A 69 14.05 1.41 -2.94
C ASN A 69 13.94 1.23 -4.46
N LEU A 70 12.83 0.67 -4.97
CA LEU A 70 12.57 0.60 -6.41
C LEU A 70 12.52 1.99 -7.04
N LEU A 71 11.74 2.93 -6.47
CA LEU A 71 11.66 4.31 -6.97
C LEU A 71 13.03 5.02 -6.99
N SER A 72 13.88 4.77 -6.00
CA SER A 72 15.22 5.36 -5.94
C SER A 72 16.26 4.67 -6.84
N SER A 73 15.95 3.48 -7.38
CA SER A 73 16.90 2.67 -8.16
C SER A 73 16.65 2.73 -9.67
N ILE A 74 15.37 2.78 -10.08
CA ILE A 74 14.97 2.69 -11.49
C ILE A 74 14.02 3.83 -11.86
N ASP A 75 13.82 4.04 -13.15
CA ASP A 75 12.84 5.03 -13.63
C ASP A 75 11.41 4.62 -13.22
N PRO A 76 10.66 5.48 -12.50
CA PRO A 76 9.29 5.19 -12.10
C PRO A 76 8.34 4.90 -13.28
N LYS A 77 8.59 5.47 -14.47
CA LYS A 77 7.70 5.34 -15.64
C LYS A 77 7.73 3.95 -16.27
N ILE A 78 8.82 3.21 -16.11
CA ILE A 78 8.94 1.82 -16.62
C ILE A 78 8.50 0.78 -15.58
N LEU A 79 8.18 1.22 -14.36
CA LEU A 79 7.83 0.35 -13.24
C LEU A 79 6.43 -0.23 -13.43
N ARG A 80 6.36 -1.56 -13.42
CA ARG A 80 5.09 -2.31 -13.48
C ARG A 80 4.73 -2.79 -12.08
N LEU A 81 3.61 -2.32 -11.55
CA LEU A 81 3.15 -2.69 -10.21
C LEU A 81 2.24 -3.92 -10.28
N THR A 82 1.44 -4.02 -11.34
CA THR A 82 0.51 -5.12 -11.59
C THR A 82 0.34 -5.40 -13.08
N LYS A 83 -0.33 -6.51 -13.39
CA LYS A 83 -0.80 -6.82 -14.74
C LYS A 83 -1.92 -5.89 -15.22
N PHE A 84 -2.58 -5.14 -14.33
CA PHE A 84 -3.74 -4.30 -14.62
C PHE A 84 -3.45 -2.79 -14.59
N ASP A 85 -2.17 -2.40 -14.59
CA ASP A 85 -1.75 -1.00 -14.40
C ASP A 85 -2.48 -0.01 -15.33
N ASP A 86 -2.61 -0.34 -16.61
CA ASP A 86 -3.26 0.53 -17.59
C ASP A 86 -4.76 0.72 -17.31
N VAL A 87 -5.43 -0.35 -16.89
CA VAL A 87 -6.87 -0.34 -16.56
C VAL A 87 -7.09 0.43 -15.27
N ILE A 88 -6.27 0.20 -14.24
CA ILE A 88 -6.34 0.91 -12.97
C ILE A 88 -6.11 2.40 -13.18
N TYR A 89 -5.05 2.77 -13.91
CA TYR A 89 -4.74 4.18 -14.17
C TYR A 89 -5.83 4.90 -14.95
N LYS A 90 -6.34 4.26 -16.02
CA LYS A 90 -7.42 4.82 -16.84
C LYS A 90 -8.67 5.08 -15.99
N ASN A 91 -9.16 4.06 -15.28
CA ASN A 91 -10.35 4.19 -14.45
C ASN A 91 -10.15 5.20 -13.32
N PHE A 92 -8.95 5.26 -12.73
CA PHE A 92 -8.61 6.26 -11.73
C PHE A 92 -8.75 7.68 -12.27
N ARG A 93 -8.21 7.97 -13.46
CA ARG A 93 -8.30 9.31 -14.06
C ARG A 93 -9.68 9.66 -14.61
N GLU A 94 -10.49 8.66 -14.96
CA GLU A 94 -11.91 8.88 -15.29
C GLU A 94 -12.73 9.26 -14.05
N GLN A 95 -12.47 8.63 -12.90
CA GLN A 95 -13.21 8.89 -11.65
C GLN A 95 -12.68 10.09 -10.85
N PHE A 96 -11.38 10.34 -10.92
CA PHE A 96 -10.68 11.37 -10.17
C PHE A 96 -9.83 12.26 -11.10
N PRO A 97 -10.44 12.94 -12.08
CA PRO A 97 -9.70 13.70 -13.08
C PRO A 97 -8.82 14.80 -12.47
N ASP A 98 -9.36 15.52 -11.49
CA ASP A 98 -8.72 16.71 -10.90
C ASP A 98 -7.90 16.42 -9.63
N LEU A 99 -7.82 15.15 -9.20
CA LEU A 99 -7.10 14.80 -7.98
C LEU A 99 -5.59 15.02 -8.16
N LYS A 100 -5.03 15.87 -7.29
CA LYS A 100 -3.61 16.24 -7.31
C LYS A 100 -2.78 15.20 -6.57
N VAL A 101 -2.22 14.25 -7.30
CA VAL A 101 -1.51 13.10 -6.71
C VAL A 101 -0.13 13.43 -6.15
N GLY A 102 0.50 14.55 -6.55
CA GLY A 102 1.83 14.94 -6.05
C GLY A 102 1.85 15.28 -4.55
N LEU A 103 0.86 16.03 -4.07
CA LEU A 103 0.68 16.38 -2.67
C LEU A 103 -0.78 16.20 -2.28
N LEU A 104 -1.05 15.22 -1.44
CA LEU A 104 -2.37 14.86 -0.96
C LEU A 104 -2.48 15.14 0.54
N ARG A 105 -3.69 15.46 0.98
CA ARG A 105 -4.02 15.55 2.40
C ARG A 105 -4.80 14.32 2.84
N GLU A 106 -4.71 14.01 4.13
CA GLU A 106 -5.34 12.80 4.68
C GLU A 106 -6.87 12.81 4.49
N GLU A 107 -7.51 13.97 4.55
CA GLU A 107 -8.95 14.14 4.32
C GLU A 107 -9.40 13.75 2.91
N GLU A 108 -8.55 13.89 1.90
CA GLU A 108 -8.84 13.52 0.50
C GLU A 108 -8.92 11.99 0.31
N LEU A 109 -8.41 11.24 1.30
CA LEU A 109 -8.38 9.77 1.29
C LEU A 109 -9.30 9.18 2.36
N LYS A 110 -9.47 9.85 3.50
CA LYS A 110 -10.13 9.30 4.70
C LYS A 110 -11.41 9.99 5.16
N SER A 111 -11.75 11.16 4.61
CA SER A 111 -13.04 11.80 4.94
C SER A 111 -14.22 10.89 4.59
N ALA A 112 -15.38 11.15 5.19
CA ALA A 112 -16.59 10.38 4.88
C ALA A 112 -16.90 10.42 3.36
N GLN A 113 -16.81 11.61 2.77
CA GLN A 113 -17.03 11.80 1.33
C GLN A 113 -15.97 11.08 0.49
N ALA A 114 -14.69 11.17 0.87
CA ALA A 114 -13.64 10.44 0.16
C ALA A 114 -13.88 8.93 0.19
N LYS A 115 -14.29 8.38 1.34
CA LYS A 115 -14.60 6.96 1.49
C LYS A 115 -15.77 6.52 0.62
N GLU A 116 -16.76 7.36 0.40
CA GLU A 116 -17.88 7.06 -0.50
C GLU A 116 -17.43 6.91 -1.95
N ASN A 117 -16.42 7.67 -2.38
CA ASN A 117 -15.86 7.56 -3.73
C ASN A 117 -14.85 6.39 -3.85
N TRP A 118 -13.98 6.23 -2.84
CA TRP A 118 -12.91 5.22 -2.88
C TRP A 118 -13.40 3.79 -2.66
N ARG A 119 -14.49 3.57 -1.90
CA ARG A 119 -15.02 2.23 -1.64
C ARG A 119 -15.48 1.53 -2.92
N PRO A 120 -16.38 2.09 -3.76
CA PRO A 120 -16.75 1.49 -5.04
C PRO A 120 -15.55 1.27 -5.96
N PHE A 121 -14.62 2.24 -6.01
CA PHE A 121 -13.40 2.09 -6.81
C PHE A 121 -12.59 0.86 -6.40
N CYS A 122 -12.37 0.64 -5.09
CA CYS A 122 -11.62 -0.51 -4.61
C CYS A 122 -12.34 -1.84 -4.85
N GLU A 123 -13.65 -1.90 -4.60
CA GLU A 123 -14.46 -3.12 -4.78
C GLU A 123 -14.47 -3.62 -6.24
N ASN A 124 -14.34 -2.71 -7.23
CA ASN A 124 -14.24 -3.08 -8.64
C ASN A 124 -13.06 -4.02 -8.95
N TYR A 125 -12.03 -4.03 -8.12
CA TYR A 125 -10.82 -4.82 -8.33
C TYR A 125 -10.69 -6.02 -7.40
N LYS A 126 -11.73 -6.34 -6.63
CA LYS A 126 -11.73 -7.43 -5.63
C LYS A 126 -11.39 -8.81 -6.21
N LEU A 127 -11.73 -9.05 -7.48
CA LEU A 127 -11.46 -10.32 -8.17
C LEU A 127 -10.16 -10.32 -8.96
N ASP A 128 -9.64 -9.13 -9.28
CA ASP A 128 -8.50 -8.95 -10.17
C ASP A 128 -7.20 -8.76 -9.40
N VAL A 129 -7.24 -7.94 -8.35
CA VAL A 129 -6.09 -7.59 -7.53
C VAL A 129 -6.09 -8.47 -6.29
N GLU A 130 -5.06 -9.29 -6.15
CA GLU A 130 -4.79 -10.04 -4.93
C GLU A 130 -4.61 -9.07 -3.76
N ASP A 131 -5.25 -9.39 -2.64
CA ASP A 131 -5.22 -8.58 -1.41
C ASP A 131 -5.60 -7.12 -1.65
N TYR A 132 -6.59 -6.88 -2.52
CA TYR A 132 -7.02 -5.56 -2.98
C TYR A 132 -7.27 -4.53 -1.85
N ASN A 133 -7.72 -5.00 -0.68
CA ASN A 133 -8.06 -4.18 0.48
C ASN A 133 -6.98 -4.15 1.57
N TYR A 134 -5.82 -4.77 1.35
CA TYR A 134 -4.76 -4.84 2.35
C TYR A 134 -4.17 -3.47 2.68
N GLY A 135 -3.89 -3.23 3.96
CA GLY A 135 -3.35 -1.97 4.45
C GLY A 135 -1.94 -1.73 3.91
N THR A 136 -1.78 -0.70 3.09
CA THR A 136 -0.53 -0.34 2.43
C THR A 136 -0.14 1.08 2.80
N LEU A 137 1.14 1.31 3.13
CA LEU A 137 1.65 2.65 3.42
C LEU A 137 1.82 3.46 2.13
N PHE A 138 1.23 4.65 2.11
CA PHE A 138 1.27 5.61 1.03
C PHE A 138 1.84 6.94 1.50
N ARG A 139 2.63 7.61 0.64
CA ARG A 139 3.24 8.91 0.96
C ARG A 139 2.29 10.05 0.63
N LEU A 140 2.06 10.99 1.52
CA LEU A 140 1.19 12.15 1.26
C LEU A 140 1.84 13.12 0.26
N ASP A 141 3.13 13.39 0.44
CA ASP A 141 3.99 14.16 -0.46
C ASP A 141 4.93 13.22 -1.22
N SER A 142 4.81 13.19 -2.55
CA SER A 142 5.57 12.29 -3.43
C SER A 142 7.06 12.65 -3.52
N SER A 143 7.47 13.86 -3.10
CA SER A 143 8.88 14.27 -3.17
C SER A 143 9.68 13.92 -1.91
N LYS A 144 9.03 13.38 -0.87
CA LYS A 144 9.64 13.10 0.44
C LYS A 144 9.67 11.61 0.74
N GLU A 145 10.51 11.19 1.67
CA GLU A 145 10.53 9.81 2.16
C GLU A 145 9.33 9.48 3.07
N TYR A 146 9.14 8.19 3.36
CA TYR A 146 8.19 7.75 4.36
C TYR A 146 8.59 8.28 5.75
N SER A 147 7.66 8.94 6.43
CA SER A 147 7.77 9.40 7.81
C SER A 147 6.40 9.42 8.47
N GLU A 148 6.32 9.56 9.80
CA GLU A 148 5.04 9.61 10.52
C GLU A 148 4.08 10.69 9.97
N SER A 149 4.60 11.88 9.66
CA SER A 149 3.81 12.98 9.12
C SER A 149 3.55 12.90 7.62
N ASN A 150 4.32 12.09 6.88
CA ASN A 150 4.20 11.96 5.43
C ASN A 150 3.57 10.62 5.00
N SER A 151 3.07 9.80 5.92
CA SER A 151 2.60 8.46 5.59
C SER A 151 1.18 8.22 6.07
N VAL A 152 0.41 7.53 5.23
CA VAL A 152 -0.96 7.17 5.51
C VAL A 152 -1.23 5.73 5.05
N VAL A 153 -2.01 4.99 5.82
CA VAL A 153 -2.46 3.65 5.40
C VAL A 153 -3.68 3.78 4.51
N VAL A 154 -3.60 3.14 3.35
CA VAL A 154 -4.67 3.05 2.34
C VAL A 154 -4.81 1.59 1.88
N PRO A 155 -5.97 1.17 1.34
CA PRO A 155 -6.10 -0.10 0.63
C PRO A 155 -5.08 -0.23 -0.51
N ARG A 156 -4.61 -1.45 -0.77
CA ARG A 156 -3.66 -1.76 -1.85
C ARG A 156 -4.09 -1.19 -3.20
N VAL A 157 -5.36 -1.31 -3.57
CA VAL A 157 -5.87 -0.75 -4.84
C VAL A 157 -5.78 0.78 -4.88
N GLN A 158 -6.07 1.45 -3.76
CA GLN A 158 -5.94 2.90 -3.66
C GLN A 158 -4.46 3.32 -3.79
N PHE A 159 -3.54 2.59 -3.15
CA PHE A 159 -2.09 2.77 -3.34
C PHE A 159 -1.69 2.61 -4.80
N LEU A 160 -2.12 1.53 -5.46
CA LEU A 160 -1.79 1.25 -6.87
C LEU A 160 -2.27 2.37 -7.78
N ALA A 161 -3.52 2.81 -7.66
CA ALA A 161 -4.08 3.87 -8.48
C ALA A 161 -3.28 5.19 -8.36
N LEU A 162 -2.99 5.60 -7.13
CA LEU A 162 -2.28 6.84 -6.84
C LEU A 162 -0.81 6.77 -7.29
N GLU A 163 -0.11 5.67 -7.02
CA GLU A 163 1.30 5.53 -7.39
C GLU A 163 1.50 5.29 -8.89
N LEU A 164 0.56 4.63 -9.58
CA LEU A 164 0.57 4.56 -11.04
C LEU A 164 0.44 5.94 -11.66
N ALA A 165 -0.44 6.79 -11.12
CA ALA A 165 -0.55 8.17 -11.57
C ALA A 165 0.73 8.96 -11.30
N ARG A 166 1.29 8.86 -10.10
CA ARG A 166 2.58 9.53 -9.77
C ARG A 166 3.72 9.11 -10.67
N ASN A 167 3.83 7.82 -10.97
CA ASN A 167 4.86 7.27 -11.84
C ASN A 167 4.71 7.81 -13.27
N ARG A 168 3.50 7.71 -13.85
CA ARG A 168 3.24 8.11 -15.24
C ARG A 168 3.35 9.62 -15.45
N GLU A 169 2.94 10.40 -14.45
CA GLU A 169 2.88 11.86 -14.53
C GLU A 169 4.15 12.55 -14.01
N GLY A 170 5.14 11.77 -13.56
CA GLY A 170 6.46 12.27 -13.19
C GLY A 170 6.59 12.84 -11.78
N PHE A 171 5.57 12.67 -10.92
CA PHE A 171 5.63 13.13 -9.52
C PHE A 171 6.63 12.34 -8.66
N ASN A 172 7.00 11.14 -9.09
CA ASN A 172 8.02 10.32 -8.44
C ASN A 172 9.43 10.48 -9.03
N ASP A 173 9.59 11.24 -10.13
CA ASP A 173 10.87 11.33 -10.86
C ASP A 173 12.00 11.87 -9.95
N SER A 174 11.67 12.80 -9.06
CA SER A 174 12.62 13.43 -8.12
C SER A 174 13.20 12.46 -7.08
N ILE A 175 12.56 11.30 -6.84
CA ILE A 175 13.00 10.37 -5.78
C ILE A 175 14.36 9.77 -6.09
N ARG A 176 14.61 9.41 -7.34
CA ARG A 176 15.90 8.83 -7.78
C ARG A 176 17.05 9.83 -7.67
N GLU A 177 16.77 11.10 -7.83
CA GLU A 177 17.77 12.18 -7.75
C GLU A 177 18.09 12.50 -6.29
N ASN A 178 17.06 12.60 -5.46
CA ASN A 178 17.17 13.08 -4.08
C ASN A 178 17.54 11.98 -3.07
N PHE A 179 17.24 10.72 -3.36
CA PHE A 179 17.42 9.61 -2.42
C PHE A 179 18.25 8.49 -3.05
N LYS A 180 19.10 7.86 -2.23
CA LYS A 180 19.86 6.68 -2.62
C LYS A 180 19.16 5.42 -2.12
N PRO A 181 19.15 4.34 -2.91
CA PRO A 181 18.58 3.07 -2.47
C PRO A 181 19.32 2.56 -1.23
N LYS A 182 18.56 2.16 -0.22
CA LYS A 182 19.12 1.55 0.98
C LYS A 182 19.46 0.10 0.65
N LYS A 183 20.62 -0.37 1.13
CA LYS A 183 20.93 -1.81 1.07
C LYS A 183 19.92 -2.53 1.95
N LEU A 184 18.99 -3.26 1.33
CA LEU A 184 18.13 -4.19 2.04
C LEU A 184 19.05 -5.18 2.75
N LYS A 185 18.91 -5.33 4.07
CA LYS A 185 19.67 -6.35 4.80
C LYS A 185 19.24 -7.70 4.24
N THR A 186 20.18 -8.40 3.61
CA THR A 186 19.95 -9.76 3.14
C THR A 186 19.55 -10.60 4.34
N ARG A 187 18.40 -11.28 4.27
CA ARG A 187 18.02 -12.30 5.26
C ARG A 187 19.03 -13.44 5.12
N SER A 188 20.07 -13.43 5.96
CA SER A 188 20.97 -14.56 6.21
C SER A 188 20.35 -15.51 7.21
#